data_AF-A0A7T8JSZ5-F1
#
_entry.id   AF-A0A7T8JSZ5-F1
#
_cell.length_a   1.000
_cell.length_b   1.000
_cell.length_c   1.000
_cell.angle_alpha   90.00
_cell.angle_beta   90.00
_cell.angle_gamma   90.00
#
_symmetry.space_group_name_H-M   'P 1'
#
loop_
_entity.id
_entity.type
_entity.pdbx_description
1 polymer ?
#
loop_
_entity_poly.entity_id
_entity_poly.type
_entity_poly.pdbx_seq_one_letter_code
_entity_poly.pdbx_strand_id
1 'polypeptide(L)'
;MEENILALESTINSKRAPLATAQQKLQQRKSRPNIELVSDEVEVMLHRECENIIESINKLEGILLKSCNSHLALQRPSWRWKSKLR
;
A
#
# COMPACT_ATOMS: atom_id res chain seq x y z
N MET A 1 8.69 17.02 8.32
CA MET A 1 8.83 16.10 7.15
C MET A 1 8.86 14.65 7.61
N GLU A 2 9.57 14.33 8.69
CA GLU A 2 9.52 13.01 9.34
C GLU A 2 8.11 12.64 9.82
N GLU A 3 7.37 13.56 10.43
CA GLU A 3 5.97 13.33 10.85
C GLU A 3 5.05 12.94 9.68
N ASN A 4 5.27 13.51 8.49
CA ASN A 4 4.50 13.17 7.29
C ASN A 4 4.81 11.76 6.80
N ILE A 5 6.07 11.31 6.93
CA ILE A 5 6.50 9.95 6.58
C ILE A 5 5.83 8.96 7.54
N LEU A 6 5.85 9.22 8.84
CA LEU A 6 5.18 8.39 9.85
C LEU A 6 3.66 8.32 9.64
N ALA A 7 3.02 9.45 9.30
CA ALA A 7 1.59 9.48 8.99
C ALA A 7 1.24 8.66 7.73
N LEU A 8 2.09 8.69 6.71
CA LEU A 8 1.93 7.87 5.49
C LEU A 8 2.07 6.38 5.80
N GLU A 9 3.06 5.99 6.60
CA GLU A 9 3.25 4.59 7.04
C GLU A 9 2.06 4.08 7.85
N SER A 10 1.55 4.90 8.78
CA SER A 10 0.36 4.59 9.55
C SER A 10 -0.85 4.39 8.64
N THR A 11 -1.04 5.29 7.67
CA THR A 11 -2.16 5.21 6.70
C THR A 11 -2.08 3.95 5.84
N ILE A 12 -0.89 3.58 5.37
CA ILE A 12 -0.66 2.32 4.63
C ILE A 12 -1.04 1.14 5.51
N ASN A 13 -0.60 1.11 6.76
CA ASN A 13 -0.89 0.02 7.68
C ASN A 13 -2.40 -0.10 7.98
N SER A 14 -3.10 1.02 8.17
CA SER A 14 -4.55 1.05 8.37
C SER A 14 -5.33 0.47 7.18
N LYS A 15 -4.81 0.58 5.96
CA LYS A 15 -5.44 0.01 4.75
C LYS A 15 -5.20 -1.50 4.59
N ARG A 16 -4.21 -2.08 5.26
CA ARG A 16 -3.94 -3.53 5.21
C ARG A 16 -5.02 -4.36 5.92
N ALA A 17 -5.60 -3.83 7.00
CA ALA A 17 -6.66 -4.50 7.75
C ALA A 17 -7.94 -4.77 6.93
N PRO A 18 -8.54 -3.78 6.23
CA PRO A 18 -9.70 -4.03 5.37
C PRO A 18 -9.36 -4.92 4.17
N LEU A 19 -8.14 -4.83 3.60
CA LEU A 19 -7.70 -5.73 2.53
C LEU A 19 -7.70 -7.20 2.98
N ALA A 20 -7.12 -7.49 4.14
CA ALA A 20 -7.09 -8.83 4.70
C ALA A 20 -8.51 -9.38 4.94
N THR A 21 -9.41 -8.52 5.42
CA THR A 21 -10.82 -8.89 5.62
C THR A 21 -11.53 -9.23 4.30
N ALA A 22 -11.33 -8.41 3.26
CA ALA A 22 -11.92 -8.65 1.94
C ALA A 22 -11.37 -9.95 1.31
N GLN A 23 -10.07 -10.20 1.42
CA GLN A 23 -9.44 -11.45 0.98
C GLN A 23 -9.97 -12.68 1.73
N GLN A 24 -10.13 -12.59 3.05
CA GLN A 24 -10.72 -13.67 3.84
C GLN A 24 -12.16 -13.97 3.42
N LYS A 25 -12.97 -12.94 3.12
CA LYS A 25 -14.33 -13.12 2.60
C LYS A 25 -14.35 -13.85 1.26
N LEU A 26 -13.43 -13.51 0.34
CA LEU A 26 -13.27 -14.23 -0.93
C LEU A 26 -12.86 -15.69 -0.70
N GLN A 27 -11.96 -15.95 0.25
CA GLN A 27 -11.55 -17.33 0.56
C GLN A 27 -12.71 -18.16 1.13
N GLN A 28 -13.52 -17.58 2.02
CA GLN A 28 -14.72 -18.23 2.57
C GLN A 28 -15.78 -18.50 1.50
N ARG A 29 -15.88 -17.64 0.49
CA ARG A 29 -16.75 -17.84 -0.67
C ARG A 29 -16.28 -19.03 -1.50
N LYS A 30 -14.98 -19.09 -1.82
CA LYS A 30 -14.35 -20.19 -2.58
C LYS A 30 -14.43 -21.55 -1.89
N SER A 31 -14.51 -21.60 -0.55
CA SER A 31 -14.59 -22.86 0.19
C SER A 31 -15.99 -23.48 0.24
N ARG A 32 -17.01 -22.83 -0.33
CA ARG A 32 -18.39 -23.35 -0.30
C ARG A 32 -18.55 -24.49 -1.32
N PRO A 33 -19.12 -25.65 -0.93
CA PRO A 33 -19.28 -26.79 -1.82
C PRO A 33 -20.28 -26.55 -2.97
N ASN A 34 -21.25 -25.64 -2.79
CA ASN A 34 -22.25 -25.30 -3.82
C ASN A 34 -21.78 -24.11 -4.65
N ILE A 35 -20.87 -24.39 -5.57
CA ILE A 35 -20.13 -23.40 -6.38
C ILE A 35 -21.04 -22.55 -7.30
N GLU A 36 -22.22 -23.05 -7.68
CA GLU A 36 -23.13 -22.37 -8.62
C GLU A 36 -23.75 -21.06 -8.08
N LEU A 37 -23.70 -20.80 -6.77
CA LEU A 37 -24.24 -19.56 -6.17
C LEU A 37 -23.18 -18.49 -5.83
N VAL A 38 -21.88 -18.79 -5.96
CA VAL A 38 -20.83 -17.95 -5.37
C VAL A 38 -20.36 -16.85 -6.31
N SER A 39 -20.42 -17.06 -7.62
CA SER A 39 -20.13 -16.07 -8.67
C SER A 39 -21.26 -15.04 -8.84
N ASP A 40 -21.68 -14.47 -7.72
CA ASP A 40 -22.65 -13.41 -7.64
C ASP A 40 -21.99 -12.03 -7.83
N GLU A 41 -22.82 -11.01 -7.97
CA GLU A 41 -22.36 -9.62 -8.07
C GLU A 41 -21.50 -9.21 -6.86
N VAL A 42 -21.73 -9.80 -5.68
CA VAL A 42 -20.98 -9.47 -4.46
C VAL A 42 -19.54 -9.99 -4.53
N GLU A 43 -19.29 -11.17 -5.10
CA GLU A 43 -17.93 -11.68 -5.33
C GLU A 43 -17.16 -10.76 -6.30
N VAL A 44 -17.80 -10.30 -7.38
CA VAL A 44 -17.20 -9.34 -8.32
C VAL A 44 -16.86 -8.02 -7.61
N MET A 45 -17.77 -7.50 -6.79
CA MET A 45 -17.55 -6.26 -6.05
C MET A 45 -16.45 -6.39 -5.00
N LEU A 46 -16.35 -7.54 -4.30
CA LEU A 46 -15.27 -7.82 -3.36
C LEU A 46 -13.90 -7.90 -4.06
N HIS A 47 -13.84 -8.49 -5.25
CA HIS A 47 -12.63 -8.50 -6.07
C HIS A 47 -12.20 -7.07 -6.44
N ARG A 48 -13.12 -6.25 -6.94
CA ARG A 48 -12.87 -4.83 -7.24
C ARG A 48 -12.43 -4.04 -6.01
N GLU A 49 -13.05 -4.28 -4.86
CA GLU A 49 -12.66 -3.63 -3.60
C GLU A 49 -11.21 -3.99 -3.22
N CYS A 50 -10.83 -5.26 -3.31
CA CYS A 50 -9.45 -5.68 -3.07
C CYS A 50 -8.47 -4.98 -4.02
N GLU A 51 -8.77 -4.96 -5.32
CA GLU A 51 -7.95 -4.30 -6.33
C GLU A 51 -7.79 -2.80 -6.05
N ASN A 52 -8.88 -2.12 -5.72
CA ASN A 52 -8.86 -0.69 -5.37
C ASN A 52 -8.02 -0.40 -4.12
N ILE A 53 -8.12 -1.24 -3.09
CA ILE A 53 -7.31 -1.08 -1.87
C ILE A 53 -5.83 -1.32 -2.17
N ILE A 54 -5.49 -2.33 -2.96
CA ILE A 54 -4.11 -2.62 -3.39
C ILE A 54 -3.55 -1.44 -4.19
N GLU A 55 -4.31 -0.91 -5.15
CA GLU A 55 -3.88 0.25 -5.93
C GLU A 55 -3.67 1.48 -5.03
N SER A 56 -4.55 1.69 -4.04
CA SER A 56 -4.40 2.77 -3.05
C SER A 56 -3.13 2.61 -2.22
N ILE A 57 -2.81 1.39 -1.77
CA ILE A 57 -1.57 1.08 -1.03
C ILE A 57 -0.36 1.37 -1.90
N ASN A 58 -0.32 0.86 -3.14
CA ASN A 58 0.79 1.07 -4.07
C ASN A 58 1.05 2.57 -4.34
N LYS A 59 -0.02 3.36 -4.50
CA LYS A 59 0.08 4.83 -4.66
C LYS A 59 0.72 5.47 -3.42
N LEU A 60 0.29 5.08 -2.23
CA LEU A 60 0.83 5.61 -0.97
C LEU A 60 2.29 5.22 -0.76
N GLU A 61 2.67 3.97 -1.06
CA GLU A 61 4.06 3.50 -1.00
C GLU A 61 4.96 4.28 -1.98
N GLY A 62 4.46 4.58 -3.17
CA GLY A 62 5.16 5.45 -4.12
C GLY A 62 5.37 6.88 -3.61
N ILE A 63 4.40 7.44 -2.89
CA ILE A 63 4.52 8.77 -2.25
C ILE A 63 5.50 8.72 -1.07
N LEU A 64 5.47 7.65 -0.27
CA LEU A 64 6.37 7.43 0.85
C LEU A 64 7.83 7.38 0.36
N LEU A 65 8.10 6.62 -0.70
CA LEU A 65 9.43 6.53 -1.29
C LEU A 65 9.96 7.89 -1.76
N LYS A 66 9.11 8.69 -2.45
CA LYS A 66 9.46 10.05 -2.88
C LYS A 66 9.74 10.97 -1.70
N SER A 67 8.94 10.86 -0.64
CA SER A 67 9.09 11.66 0.58
C SER A 67 10.39 11.32 1.32
N CYS A 68 10.71 10.04 1.49
CA CYS A 68 11.97 9.57 2.06
C CYS A 68 13.19 10.04 1.26
N ASN A 69 13.16 9.91 -0.07
CA ASN A 69 14.26 10.37 -0.93
C ASN A 69 14.48 11.87 -0.83
N SER A 70 13.40 12.65 -0.80
CA SER A 70 13.48 14.11 -0.65
C SER A 70 14.05 14.50 0.71
N HIS A 71 13.61 13.83 1.78
CA HIS A 71 14.13 14.04 3.13
C HIS A 71 15.62 13.69 3.22
N LEU A 72 16.04 12.56 2.66
CA LEU A 72 17.44 12.15 2.60
C LEU A 72 18.30 13.14 1.79
N ALA A 73 17.79 13.65 0.67
CA ALA A 73 18.50 14.62 -0.15
C ALA A 73 18.79 15.93 0.61
N LEU A 74 17.84 16.38 1.44
CA LEU A 74 18.02 17.54 2.31
C LEU A 74 19.02 17.28 3.45
N GLN A 75 19.08 16.04 3.96
CA GLN A 75 20.01 15.66 5.02
C GLN A 75 21.46 15.46 4.55
N ARG A 76 21.72 15.27 3.24
CA ARG A 76 23.09 15.09 2.73
C ARG A 76 23.78 16.45 2.55
N PRO A 77 24.82 16.79 3.35
CA PRO A 77 25.48 18.08 3.20
C PRO A 77 26.32 18.13 1.92
N SER A 78 26.29 19.29 1.25
CA SER A 78 26.88 19.51 -0.09
C SER A 78 28.40 19.33 -0.15
N TRP A 79 29.09 19.37 0.99
CA TRP A 79 30.55 19.28 1.06
C TRP A 79 31.10 17.86 0.81
N ARG A 80 30.31 16.79 0.97
CA ARG A 80 30.80 15.40 0.81
C ARG A 80 31.17 15.05 -0.64
N TRP A 81 30.62 15.77 -1.62
CA TRP A 81 30.94 15.62 -3.04
C TRP A 81 32.26 16.31 -3.44
N LYS A 82 32.71 17.31 -2.68
CA LYS A 82 33.95 18.04 -2.97
C LYS A 82 35.23 17.28 -2.58
N SER A 83 35.10 16.18 -1.82
CA SER A 83 36.24 15.38 -1.36
C SER A 83 36.71 14.30 -2.35
N LYS A 84 36.02 14.11 -3.48
CA LYS A 84 36.38 13.10 -4.50
C LYS A 84 37.01 13.69 -5.77
N LEU A 85 37.41 14.96 -5.71
CA LEU A 85 38.09 15.72 -6.76
C LEU A 85 39.56 16.06 -6.42
N ARG A 86 40.19 15.28 -5.54
CA ARG A 86 41.64 15.40 -5.27
C ARG A 86 42.30 14.05 -5.45
#